data_AF-A0A7G2CHF2-F1
#
_entry.id   AF-A0A7G2CHF2-F1
#
_cell.length_a   1.000
_cell.length_b   1.000
_cell.length_c   1.000
_cell.angle_alpha   90.00
_cell.angle_beta   90.00
_cell.angle_gamma   90.00
#
_symmetry.space_group_name_H-M   'P 1'
#
loop_
_entity.id
_entity.type
_entity.pdbx_description
1 polymer ?
#
loop_
_entity_poly.entity_id
_entity_poly.type
_entity_poly.pdbx_seq_one_letter_code
_entity_poly.pdbx_strand_id
1 'polypeptide(L)'
;MENYFFGEEDDSSRRDGGEIPPSDDNNVADTNNEYYLNILRSRARRRQRGGKVSTLYQLFTFFLHSGTAIFVAIKCLFFDFPDAEHSGGLVKVALPLLVVWINVELLFGHFYIQKGLSSTDDYRPALHVHPVYYRVEVMGTVCDQCRQLLKAEGFKCPTCNEDICSECFLSKPRATAEEKEALLHPVARAPETMEDNSEKSEEENFTSLASRCVWLFKPQWKVVLLTTFFLLATESLSIVVPKLQGHVLDTILTTTTSFKESLFIFVGVSTVVLVLGAVKSFLVSVVIRRLRVSIRQQMFDRLIYAHLRFFDATKVGTLTSRMTNDLEGMISPLESMLSNTLSDVFSVLGGLVMCVFISWRLSLVALTIIGPVAYLSKVYMTWSFYIWRRAWDSMSEANSIVTECFQNIRTIRSFSSEPREEARHSHMIGQARKNVVQDAVIFSSVMAVSDLVRTFSSVLLLGFGGYIVYSQPDHLTIGGLVTFQLYVNIMTQSFNSLLMEASDFTNSAGAAQRVFSLLNAPSVRPYNNGVQLPQMEGALTLKGGYVCLSI
;
A
#
# COMPACT_ATOMS: atom_id res chain seq x y z
N MET A 1 -18.17 65.35 -1.63
CA MET A 1 -18.16 66.51 -2.53
C MET A 1 -16.83 66.51 -3.25
N GLU A 2 -16.90 66.16 -4.52
CA GLU A 2 -16.18 66.77 -5.65
C GLU A 2 -14.88 67.57 -5.42
N ASN A 3 -13.90 67.20 -6.26
CA ASN A 3 -13.16 68.08 -7.18
C ASN A 3 -12.10 69.01 -6.57
N TYR A 4 -10.80 68.83 -6.89
CA TYR A 4 -10.04 69.26 -8.09
C TYR A 4 -9.16 70.49 -7.76
N PHE A 5 -8.19 70.75 -8.64
CA PHE A 5 -7.35 71.96 -8.81
C PHE A 5 -6.04 72.04 -7.97
N PHE A 6 -4.88 72.50 -8.48
CA PHE A 6 -4.28 72.81 -9.80
C PHE A 6 -2.87 73.43 -9.54
N GLY A 7 -2.04 73.59 -10.57
CA GLY A 7 -0.97 74.62 -10.68
C GLY A 7 0.47 74.10 -10.47
N GLU A 8 1.36 74.11 -11.49
CA GLU A 8 2.16 75.25 -12.01
C GLU A 8 3.28 75.65 -11.02
N GLU A 9 4.54 75.96 -11.34
CA GLU A 9 5.30 76.21 -12.57
C GLU A 9 6.81 76.31 -12.18
N ASP A 10 7.69 76.04 -13.14
CA ASP A 10 9.01 76.65 -13.43
C ASP A 10 10.15 76.91 -12.41
N ASP A 11 11.33 76.41 -12.83
CA ASP A 11 12.62 77.10 -13.05
C ASP A 11 13.89 76.78 -12.23
N SER A 12 14.92 76.43 -13.02
CA SER A 12 16.36 76.71 -12.91
C SER A 12 17.26 76.24 -11.71
N SER A 13 18.24 75.43 -12.12
CA SER A 13 19.68 75.50 -11.76
C SER A 13 20.17 75.13 -10.34
N ARG A 14 20.93 74.03 -10.25
CA ARG A 14 22.36 73.96 -9.84
C ARG A 14 22.77 72.53 -9.48
N ARG A 15 23.97 72.15 -9.91
CA ARG A 15 24.70 71.00 -9.39
C ARG A 15 25.13 71.33 -7.96
N ASP A 16 24.89 70.40 -7.03
CA ASP A 16 25.88 69.89 -6.08
C ASP A 16 25.28 68.72 -5.28
N GLY A 17 26.15 67.80 -4.86
CA GLY A 17 25.80 66.48 -4.35
C GLY A 17 24.89 66.48 -3.13
N GLY A 18 23.98 65.51 -3.09
CA GLY A 18 23.09 65.23 -1.98
C GLY A 18 22.41 63.86 -2.14
N GLU A 19 22.59 63.04 -1.11
CA GLU A 19 21.90 61.81 -0.71
C GLU A 19 20.65 61.35 -1.51
N ILE A 20 20.67 60.08 -1.93
CA ILE A 20 19.50 59.32 -2.40
C ILE A 20 18.71 58.85 -1.16
N PRO A 21 17.40 59.11 -1.03
CA PRO A 21 16.59 58.57 0.05
C PRO A 21 16.31 57.07 -0.18
N PRO A 22 16.07 56.26 0.87
CA PRO A 22 15.90 54.82 0.70
C PRO A 22 14.62 54.53 -0.09
N SER A 23 14.76 53.73 -1.16
CA SER A 23 13.63 53.17 -1.90
C SER A 23 12.93 52.10 -1.06
N ASP A 24 11.60 52.18 -1.02
CA ASP A 24 10.67 51.21 -0.45
C ASP A 24 10.76 49.83 -1.17
N ASP A 25 11.80 49.05 -0.89
CA ASP A 25 11.98 47.70 -1.44
C ASP A 25 11.14 46.63 -0.73
N ASN A 26 10.46 46.98 0.37
CA ASN A 26 9.68 46.01 1.16
C ASN A 26 8.29 45.68 0.56
N ASN A 27 7.74 46.50 -0.34
CA ASN A 27 6.40 46.25 -0.91
C ASN A 27 6.38 45.37 -2.17
N VAL A 28 7.52 45.23 -2.88
CA VAL A 28 7.61 44.48 -4.14
C VAL A 28 7.88 42.98 -3.90
N ALA A 29 8.46 42.62 -2.76
CA ALA A 29 8.69 41.24 -2.36
C ALA A 29 7.40 40.51 -1.93
N ASP A 30 6.50 41.20 -1.22
CA ASP A 30 5.25 40.61 -0.72
C ASP A 30 4.20 40.40 -1.82
N THR A 31 4.10 41.32 -2.79
CA THR A 31 3.14 41.22 -3.91
C THR A 31 3.46 40.08 -4.87
N ASN A 32 4.75 39.80 -5.12
CA ASN A 32 5.17 38.65 -5.91
C ASN A 32 4.87 37.33 -5.19
N ASN A 33 5.11 37.25 -3.87
CA ASN A 33 4.84 36.04 -3.08
C ASN A 33 3.33 35.72 -3.06
N GLU A 34 2.47 36.74 -3.00
CA GLU A 34 1.02 36.59 -3.03
C GLU A 34 0.50 36.14 -4.41
N TYR A 35 1.07 36.65 -5.51
CA TYR A 35 0.75 36.20 -6.86
C TYR A 35 1.10 34.71 -7.08
N TYR A 36 2.28 34.28 -6.64
CA TYR A 36 2.69 32.87 -6.71
C TYR A 36 1.83 31.96 -5.82
N LEU A 37 1.50 32.40 -4.61
CA LEU A 37 0.57 31.68 -3.72
C LEU A 37 -0.83 31.57 -4.33
N ASN A 38 -1.31 32.60 -5.03
CA ASN A 38 -2.59 32.56 -5.73
C ASN A 38 -2.58 31.59 -6.92
N ILE A 39 -1.48 31.48 -7.66
CA ILE A 39 -1.31 30.46 -8.70
C ILE A 39 -1.31 29.05 -8.09
N LEU A 40 -0.56 28.82 -7.01
CA LEU A 40 -0.53 27.52 -6.32
C LEU A 40 -1.91 27.16 -5.75
N ARG A 41 -2.62 28.11 -5.13
CA ARG A 41 -4.01 27.93 -4.68
C ARG A 41 -4.96 27.65 -5.85
N SER A 42 -4.80 28.31 -7.00
CA SER A 42 -5.63 28.06 -8.19
C SER A 42 -5.40 26.67 -8.79
N ARG A 43 -4.15 26.19 -8.81
CA ARG A 43 -3.78 24.84 -9.26
C ARG A 43 -4.24 23.77 -8.27
N ALA A 44 -4.12 24.02 -6.97
CA ALA A 44 -4.68 23.16 -5.93
C ALA A 44 -6.21 23.07 -6.05
N ARG A 45 -6.90 24.19 -6.29
CA ARG A 45 -8.35 24.22 -6.56
C ARG A 45 -8.72 23.48 -7.84
N ARG A 46 -7.91 23.55 -8.92
CA ARG A 46 -8.13 22.79 -10.16
C ARG A 46 -7.89 21.29 -9.98
N ARG A 47 -6.83 20.87 -9.27
CA ARG A 47 -6.63 19.46 -8.87
C ARG A 47 -7.77 18.95 -8.00
N GLN A 48 -8.22 19.75 -7.04
CA GLN A 48 -9.35 19.40 -6.19
C GLN A 48 -10.68 19.33 -6.96
N ARG A 49 -10.90 20.19 -7.96
CA ARG A 49 -12.07 20.12 -8.87
C ARG A 49 -11.99 18.93 -9.82
N GLY A 50 -10.84 18.66 -10.43
CA GLY A 50 -10.63 17.49 -11.29
C GLY A 50 -10.83 16.18 -10.52
N GLY A 51 -10.29 16.10 -9.31
CA GLY A 51 -10.54 15.00 -8.38
C GLY A 51 -12.03 14.84 -8.07
N LYS A 52 -12.74 15.92 -7.72
CA LYS A 52 -14.19 15.88 -7.45
C LYS A 52 -15.01 15.42 -8.66
N VAL A 53 -14.67 15.86 -9.87
CA VAL A 53 -15.37 15.45 -11.11
C VAL A 53 -15.10 13.98 -11.41
N SER A 54 -13.85 13.52 -11.24
CA SER A 54 -13.50 12.10 -11.35
C SER A 54 -14.26 11.25 -10.33
N THR A 55 -14.36 11.69 -9.07
CA THR A 55 -15.11 10.97 -8.03
C THR A 55 -16.60 10.95 -8.31
N LEU A 56 -17.18 12.05 -8.79
CA LEU A 56 -18.60 12.12 -9.21
C LEU A 56 -18.89 11.16 -10.36
N TYR A 57 -18.03 11.11 -11.37
CA TYR A 57 -18.16 10.18 -12.48
C TYR A 57 -18.05 8.73 -12.02
N GLN A 58 -17.07 8.42 -11.15
CA GLN A 58 -16.89 7.08 -10.58
C GLN A 58 -18.11 6.64 -9.75
N LEU A 59 -18.68 7.54 -8.93
CA LEU A 59 -19.91 7.28 -8.20
C LEU A 59 -21.08 7.03 -9.14
N PHE A 60 -21.23 7.84 -10.19
CA PHE A 60 -22.29 7.66 -11.18
C PHE A 60 -22.18 6.31 -11.91
N THR A 61 -21.00 5.96 -12.41
CA THR A 61 -20.75 4.65 -13.04
C THR A 61 -20.99 3.51 -12.05
N PHE A 62 -20.61 3.68 -10.79
CA PHE A 62 -20.82 2.69 -9.74
C PHE A 62 -22.30 2.41 -9.48
N PHE A 63 -23.12 3.47 -9.31
CA PHE A 63 -24.56 3.33 -9.10
C PHE A 63 -25.24 2.75 -10.35
N LEU A 64 -24.81 3.15 -11.54
CA LEU A 64 -25.32 2.62 -12.80
C LEU A 64 -25.03 1.12 -12.93
N HIS A 65 -23.78 0.69 -12.76
CA HIS A 65 -23.40 -0.71 -12.86
C HIS A 65 -24.06 -1.56 -11.76
N SER A 66 -24.08 -1.10 -10.51
CA SER A 66 -24.75 -1.82 -9.41
C SER A 66 -26.25 -1.94 -9.67
N GLY A 67 -26.90 -0.87 -10.17
CA GLY A 67 -28.30 -0.88 -10.57
C GLY A 67 -28.58 -1.85 -11.72
N THR A 68 -27.72 -1.87 -12.74
CA THR A 68 -27.84 -2.84 -13.85
C THR A 68 -27.63 -4.28 -13.39
N ALA A 69 -26.67 -4.54 -12.49
CA ALA A 69 -26.42 -5.87 -11.94
C ALA A 69 -27.63 -6.38 -11.15
N ILE A 70 -28.20 -5.54 -10.28
CA ILE A 70 -29.42 -5.86 -9.53
C ILE A 70 -30.59 -6.10 -10.49
N PHE A 71 -30.78 -5.23 -11.49
CA PHE A 71 -31.85 -5.39 -12.47
C PHE A 71 -31.73 -6.69 -13.26
N VAL A 72 -30.53 -7.04 -13.72
CA VAL A 72 -30.24 -8.28 -14.46
C VAL A 72 -30.44 -9.49 -13.56
N ALA A 73 -29.99 -9.45 -12.31
CA ALA A 73 -30.20 -10.54 -11.34
C ALA A 73 -31.68 -10.77 -11.04
N ILE A 74 -32.45 -9.69 -10.83
CA ILE A 74 -33.91 -9.75 -10.66
C ILE A 74 -34.56 -10.33 -11.93
N LYS A 75 -34.15 -9.90 -13.12
CA LYS A 75 -34.69 -10.44 -14.38
C LYS A 75 -34.39 -11.94 -14.55
N CYS A 76 -33.20 -12.41 -14.17
CA CYS A 76 -32.85 -13.84 -14.17
C CYS A 76 -33.70 -14.68 -13.21
N LEU A 77 -34.20 -14.08 -12.12
CA LEU A 77 -35.06 -14.76 -11.16
C LEU A 77 -36.50 -14.92 -11.67
N PHE A 78 -37.04 -13.89 -12.32
CA PHE A 78 -38.46 -13.85 -12.71
C PHE A 78 -38.76 -14.39 -14.11
N PHE A 79 -37.77 -14.51 -15.00
CA PHE A 79 -37.97 -15.08 -16.33
C PHE A 79 -37.63 -16.57 -16.31
N ASP A 80 -38.66 -17.43 -16.39
CA ASP A 80 -38.46 -18.79 -16.88
C ASP A 80 -38.17 -18.68 -18.38
N PHE A 81 -36.91 -18.92 -18.76
CA PHE A 81 -36.55 -19.01 -20.17
C PHE A 81 -37.18 -20.28 -20.72
N PRO A 82 -38.25 -20.19 -21.54
CA PRO A 82 -38.84 -21.38 -22.14
C PRO A 82 -37.74 -22.09 -22.95
N ASP A 83 -37.81 -23.42 -23.01
CA ASP A 83 -36.90 -24.26 -23.79
C ASP A 83 -37.15 -24.03 -25.30
N ALA A 84 -36.80 -22.86 -25.79
CA ALA A 84 -36.77 -22.53 -27.20
C ALA A 84 -35.46 -23.06 -27.77
N GLU A 85 -35.58 -24.09 -28.60
CA GLU A 85 -34.57 -25.01 -29.13
C GLU A 85 -33.35 -24.35 -29.82
N HIS A 86 -33.37 -23.04 -30.11
CA HIS A 86 -32.27 -22.32 -30.76
C HIS A 86 -31.79 -21.03 -30.09
N SER A 87 -32.49 -20.47 -29.09
CA SER A 87 -32.10 -19.19 -28.44
C SER A 87 -32.12 -19.22 -26.91
N GLY A 88 -32.83 -20.16 -26.29
CA GLY A 88 -32.95 -20.25 -24.83
C GLY A 88 -31.62 -20.60 -24.13
N GLY A 89 -30.82 -21.48 -24.72
CA GLY A 89 -29.54 -21.90 -24.13
C GLY A 89 -28.50 -20.79 -24.08
N LEU A 90 -28.41 -19.97 -25.13
CA LEU A 90 -27.43 -18.89 -25.23
C LEU A 90 -27.76 -17.75 -24.24
N VAL A 91 -29.04 -17.43 -24.07
CA VAL A 91 -29.52 -16.42 -23.11
C VAL A 91 -29.34 -16.89 -21.66
N LYS A 92 -29.58 -18.18 -21.37
CA LYS A 92 -29.33 -18.80 -20.05
C LYS A 92 -27.86 -18.71 -19.61
N VAL A 93 -26.91 -18.66 -20.55
CA VAL A 93 -25.46 -18.53 -20.28
C VAL A 93 -24.98 -17.08 -20.34
N ALA A 94 -25.54 -16.27 -21.26
CA ALA A 94 -25.12 -14.88 -21.47
C ALA A 94 -25.50 -13.95 -20.31
N LEU A 95 -26.67 -14.09 -19.69
CA LEU A 95 -27.06 -13.23 -18.55
C LEU A 95 -26.18 -13.44 -17.30
N PRO A 96 -25.89 -14.67 -16.85
CA PRO A 96 -24.92 -14.91 -15.78
C PRO A 96 -23.55 -14.30 -16.08
N LEU A 97 -23.06 -14.51 -17.30
CA LEU A 97 -21.79 -13.93 -17.75
C LEU A 97 -21.82 -12.40 -17.74
N LEU A 98 -22.96 -11.77 -18.04
CA LEU A 98 -23.11 -10.32 -17.98
C LEU A 98 -22.98 -9.79 -16.54
N VAL A 99 -23.57 -10.47 -15.54
CA VAL A 99 -23.42 -10.09 -14.13
C VAL A 99 -21.97 -10.24 -13.67
N VAL A 100 -21.31 -11.32 -14.07
CA VAL A 100 -19.88 -11.51 -13.80
C VAL A 100 -19.06 -10.43 -14.49
N TRP A 101 -19.35 -10.12 -15.76
CA TRP A 101 -18.66 -9.11 -16.53
C TRP A 101 -18.82 -7.72 -15.93
N ILE A 102 -20.02 -7.35 -15.47
CA ILE A 102 -20.26 -6.07 -14.79
C ILE A 102 -19.43 -5.96 -13.50
N ASN A 103 -19.34 -7.04 -12.71
CA ASN A 103 -18.51 -7.06 -11.50
C ASN A 103 -17.01 -6.98 -11.83
N VAL A 104 -16.55 -7.69 -12.86
CA VAL A 104 -15.17 -7.61 -13.38
C VAL A 104 -14.87 -6.20 -13.88
N GLU A 105 -15.77 -5.57 -14.63
CA GLU A 105 -15.63 -4.20 -15.11
C GLU A 105 -15.63 -3.18 -13.96
N LEU A 106 -16.42 -3.40 -12.90
CA LEU A 106 -16.35 -2.59 -11.68
C LEU A 106 -14.98 -2.67 -10.99
N LEU A 107 -14.43 -3.88 -10.88
CA LEU A 107 -13.15 -4.15 -10.22
C LEU A 107 -11.97 -3.62 -11.05
N PHE A 108 -11.94 -3.94 -12.35
CA PHE A 108 -10.83 -3.67 -13.27
C PHE A 108 -10.99 -2.39 -14.08
N GLY A 109 -12.21 -1.97 -14.42
CA GLY A 109 -12.47 -0.74 -15.18
C GLY A 109 -11.96 0.50 -14.45
N HIS A 110 -12.00 0.52 -13.13
CA HIS A 110 -11.35 1.58 -12.36
C HIS A 110 -9.81 1.55 -12.46
N PHE A 111 -9.19 0.36 -12.53
CA PHE A 111 -7.75 0.24 -12.75
C PHE A 111 -7.37 0.78 -14.14
N TYR A 112 -8.18 0.48 -15.15
CA TYR A 112 -8.01 1.01 -16.50
C TYR A 112 -8.19 2.53 -16.56
N ILE A 113 -9.20 3.06 -15.87
CA ILE A 113 -9.47 4.50 -15.77
C ILE A 113 -8.35 5.22 -14.99
N GLN A 114 -7.87 4.69 -13.87
CA GLN A 114 -6.74 5.30 -13.14
C GLN A 114 -5.45 5.29 -13.96
N LYS A 115 -5.14 4.17 -14.62
CA LYS A 115 -3.96 4.07 -15.49
C LYS A 115 -4.09 4.98 -16.71
N GLY A 116 -5.30 5.11 -17.28
CA GLY A 116 -5.64 6.03 -18.36
C GLY A 116 -5.57 7.51 -17.95
N LEU A 117 -6.11 7.88 -16.79
CA LEU A 117 -6.02 9.25 -16.26
C LEU A 117 -4.58 9.63 -15.89
N SER A 118 -3.78 8.68 -15.38
CA SER A 118 -2.35 8.94 -15.12
C SER A 118 -1.57 9.27 -16.39
N SER A 119 -2.01 8.79 -17.56
CA SER A 119 -1.39 9.13 -18.85
C SER A 119 -1.83 10.50 -19.42
N THR A 120 -2.89 11.10 -18.87
CA THR A 120 -3.39 12.44 -19.27
C THR A 120 -3.17 13.53 -18.22
N ASP A 121 -2.73 13.18 -17.01
CA ASP A 121 -2.28 14.14 -15.98
C ASP A 121 -0.80 14.54 -16.14
N ASP A 122 -0.11 14.00 -17.14
CA ASP A 122 1.12 14.57 -17.66
C ASP A 122 0.80 15.75 -18.56
N TYR A 123 0.85 16.97 -18.00
CA TYR A 123 1.66 18.06 -18.56
C TYR A 123 1.67 19.22 -17.58
N ARG A 124 2.64 19.14 -16.67
CA ARG A 124 3.53 20.21 -16.15
C ARG A 124 3.94 19.84 -14.72
N PRO A 125 5.05 19.10 -14.53
CA PRO A 125 5.76 19.19 -13.28
C PRO A 125 6.23 20.64 -13.16
N ALA A 126 5.77 21.33 -12.12
CA ALA A 126 6.52 22.45 -11.61
C ALA A 126 7.88 21.91 -11.17
N LEU A 127 8.95 22.58 -11.59
CA LEU A 127 10.32 22.37 -11.14
C LEU A 127 10.86 20.96 -11.40
N HIS A 128 11.66 20.83 -12.45
CA HIS A 128 12.67 19.80 -12.54
C HIS A 128 13.59 19.85 -11.30
N VAL A 129 13.55 18.80 -10.48
CA VAL A 129 14.20 18.73 -9.14
C VAL A 129 15.67 18.32 -9.23
N HIS A 130 16.12 17.78 -10.38
CA HIS A 130 17.50 17.32 -10.52
C HIS A 130 18.45 18.47 -10.91
N PRO A 131 19.73 18.38 -10.51
CA PRO A 131 20.76 19.29 -10.99
C PRO A 131 20.94 19.11 -12.50
N VAL A 132 20.92 20.22 -13.23
CA VAL A 132 21.13 20.25 -14.68
C VAL A 132 22.56 20.69 -14.95
N TYR A 133 23.26 20.02 -15.86
CA TYR A 133 24.66 20.33 -16.16
C TYR A 133 24.77 20.98 -17.53
N TYR A 134 25.65 21.98 -17.61
CA TYR A 134 25.98 22.61 -18.88
C TYR A 134 26.72 21.59 -19.78
N ARG A 135 26.25 21.42 -21.02
CA ARG A 135 26.93 20.61 -22.04
C ARG A 135 26.89 21.31 -23.39
N VAL A 136 27.95 21.15 -24.16
CA VAL A 136 28.09 21.71 -25.51
C VAL A 136 27.52 20.77 -26.58
N GLU A 137 27.35 19.48 -26.27
CA GLU A 137 26.92 18.41 -27.20
C GLU A 137 25.41 18.37 -27.50
N VAL A 138 24.62 19.32 -26.99
CA VAL A 138 23.14 19.35 -27.13
C VAL A 138 22.66 20.12 -28.37
N MET A 139 23.58 20.48 -29.25
CA MET A 139 23.30 21.20 -30.50
C MET A 139 22.37 20.39 -31.42
N GLY A 140 21.27 21.01 -31.87
CA GLY A 140 20.32 20.40 -32.80
C GLY A 140 19.15 19.64 -32.14
N THR A 141 19.10 19.54 -30.80
CA THR A 141 17.90 19.06 -30.10
C THR A 141 16.95 20.22 -29.76
N VAL A 142 15.71 19.88 -29.38
CA VAL A 142 14.66 20.84 -29.06
C VAL A 142 14.61 21.00 -27.56
N CYS A 143 14.55 22.24 -27.06
CA CYS A 143 14.38 22.50 -25.63
C CYS A 143 13.02 21.93 -25.15
N ASP A 144 13.04 21.04 -24.18
CA ASP A 144 11.83 20.34 -23.69
C ASP A 144 10.85 21.30 -22.99
N GLN A 145 11.33 22.49 -22.59
CA GLN A 145 10.54 23.46 -21.84
C GLN A 145 9.88 24.54 -22.71
N CYS A 146 10.57 25.08 -23.73
CA CYS A 146 10.02 26.11 -24.62
C CYS A 146 9.79 25.63 -26.06
N ARG A 147 10.19 24.39 -26.38
CA ARG A 147 10.13 23.76 -27.70
C ARG A 147 10.84 24.50 -28.84
N GLN A 148 11.81 25.35 -28.51
CA GLN A 148 12.69 25.97 -29.51
C GLN A 148 13.94 25.13 -29.76
N LEU A 149 14.47 25.21 -30.99
CA LEU A 149 15.67 24.50 -31.40
C LEU A 149 16.92 25.10 -30.72
N LEU A 150 17.76 24.26 -30.11
CA LEU A 150 19.00 24.68 -29.45
C LEU A 150 20.08 24.96 -30.51
N LYS A 151 20.47 26.25 -30.65
CA LYS A 151 21.34 26.73 -31.72
C LYS A 151 22.84 26.79 -31.38
N ALA A 152 23.21 26.74 -30.09
CA ALA A 152 24.60 26.89 -29.67
C ALA A 152 24.92 26.11 -28.38
N GLU A 153 24.19 26.34 -27.29
CA GLU A 153 24.56 25.81 -25.96
C GLU A 153 23.31 25.51 -25.13
N GLY A 154 23.37 24.50 -24.25
CA GLY A 154 22.21 24.05 -23.47
C GLY A 154 22.58 23.29 -22.20
N PHE A 155 21.58 23.11 -21.35
CA PHE A 155 21.69 22.36 -20.11
C PHE A 155 21.00 21.02 -20.28
N LYS A 156 21.71 19.94 -19.94
CA LYS A 156 21.16 18.58 -20.02
C LYS A 156 21.07 17.96 -18.65
N CYS A 157 19.91 17.40 -18.34
CA CYS A 157 19.76 16.59 -17.14
C CYS A 157 20.21 15.15 -17.44
N PRO A 158 21.26 14.63 -16.79
CA PRO A 158 21.69 13.25 -16.99
C PRO A 158 20.72 12.23 -16.37
N THR A 159 19.86 12.68 -15.45
CA THR A 159 18.93 11.82 -14.70
C THR A 159 17.64 11.54 -15.47
N CYS A 160 17.09 12.55 -16.16
CA CYS A 160 15.86 12.39 -16.95
C CYS A 160 16.05 12.67 -18.45
N ASN A 161 17.27 12.96 -18.88
CA ASN A 161 17.64 13.20 -20.28
C ASN A 161 16.88 14.37 -20.93
N GLU A 162 16.42 15.34 -20.13
CA GLU A 162 15.80 16.58 -20.61
C GLU A 162 16.85 17.61 -21.05
N ASP A 163 16.58 18.27 -22.17
CA ASP A 163 17.42 19.33 -22.74
C ASP A 163 16.74 20.71 -22.55
N ILE A 164 17.43 21.66 -21.91
CA ILE A 164 16.90 22.98 -21.53
C ILE A 164 17.79 24.10 -22.13
N CYS A 165 17.18 25.14 -22.72
CA CYS A 165 17.93 26.27 -23.27
C CYS A 165 18.42 27.25 -22.20
N SER A 166 19.48 27.99 -22.53
CA SER A 166 20.11 28.98 -21.66
C SER A 166 19.15 30.09 -21.21
N GLU A 167 18.29 30.59 -22.10
CA GLU A 167 17.28 31.60 -21.77
C GLU A 167 16.23 31.10 -20.76
N CYS A 168 15.75 29.87 -20.92
CA CYS A 168 14.81 29.26 -19.95
C CYS A 168 15.48 29.01 -18.60
N PHE A 169 16.76 28.63 -18.58
CA PHE A 169 17.51 28.44 -17.34
C PHE A 169 17.76 29.76 -16.59
N LEU A 170 18.16 30.81 -17.31
CA LEU A 170 18.49 32.14 -16.76
C LEU A 170 17.28 32.95 -16.28
N SER A 171 16.06 32.58 -16.72
CA SER A 171 14.80 33.19 -16.27
C SER A 171 14.41 32.88 -14.82
N LYS A 172 15.21 32.11 -14.05
CA LYS A 172 14.96 31.80 -12.64
C LYS A 172 15.17 33.04 -11.74
N PRO A 173 14.22 33.39 -10.84
CA PRO A 173 14.34 34.55 -9.96
C PRO A 173 15.26 34.36 -8.73
N ARG A 174 16.01 33.26 -8.62
CA ARG A 174 16.76 32.87 -7.41
C ARG A 174 18.18 32.33 -7.63
N ALA A 175 18.82 32.61 -8.76
CA ALA A 175 20.23 32.25 -8.94
C ALA A 175 21.13 33.28 -8.24
N THR A 176 21.95 32.84 -7.27
CA THR A 176 22.89 33.72 -6.56
C THR A 176 24.07 34.11 -7.47
N ALA A 177 24.78 35.20 -7.14
CA ALA A 177 25.94 35.65 -7.91
C ALA A 177 27.06 34.58 -7.97
N GLU A 178 27.24 33.81 -6.89
CA GLU A 178 28.17 32.68 -6.82
C GLU A 178 27.80 31.52 -7.77
N GLU A 179 26.51 31.23 -7.97
CA GLU A 179 26.06 30.18 -8.92
C GLU A 179 26.30 30.60 -10.39
N LYS A 180 26.29 31.91 -10.67
CA LYS A 180 26.64 32.46 -11.99
C LYS A 180 28.15 32.43 -12.23
N GLU A 181 28.94 32.51 -11.17
CA GLU A 181 30.41 32.48 -11.20
C GLU A 181 30.95 31.04 -11.25
N ALA A 182 30.24 30.07 -10.65
CA ALA A 182 30.54 28.63 -10.75
C ALA A 182 30.44 28.05 -12.17
N LEU A 183 29.82 28.79 -13.11
CA LEU A 183 29.85 28.47 -14.55
C LEU A 183 31.23 28.75 -15.19
N LEU A 184 32.09 29.56 -14.56
CA LEU A 184 33.38 29.96 -15.13
C LEU A 184 34.54 29.03 -14.70
N HIS A 185 34.42 28.25 -13.61
CA HIS A 185 35.51 27.39 -13.12
C HIS A 185 34.99 26.08 -12.48
N PRO A 186 35.33 24.89 -13.03
CA PRO A 186 34.88 23.61 -12.48
C PRO A 186 35.88 23.09 -11.43
N VAL A 187 35.49 22.98 -10.16
CA VAL A 187 36.26 22.26 -9.12
C VAL A 187 35.41 21.20 -8.41
N ALA A 188 36.05 20.04 -8.25
CA ALA A 188 35.64 18.72 -7.77
C ALA A 188 34.61 18.62 -6.61
N ARG A 189 33.70 17.64 -6.73
CA ARG A 189 32.77 17.16 -5.68
C ARG A 189 33.49 16.54 -4.48
N ALA A 190 32.92 16.77 -3.30
CA ALA A 190 33.13 16.03 -2.05
C ALA A 190 32.31 14.71 -2.04
N PRO A 191 32.67 13.69 -1.21
CA PRO A 191 32.13 12.33 -1.31
C PRO A 191 30.73 12.18 -0.70
N GLU A 192 29.92 11.35 -1.34
CA GLU A 192 28.52 11.04 -1.03
C GLU A 192 28.39 10.17 0.25
N THR A 193 27.51 10.57 1.16
CA THR A 193 27.09 9.80 2.33
C THR A 193 26.24 8.58 1.92
N MET A 194 26.56 7.40 2.48
CA MET A 194 26.01 6.07 2.16
C MET A 194 24.49 5.85 2.36
N GLU A 195 23.68 6.86 2.69
CA GLU A 195 22.21 6.68 2.79
C GLU A 195 21.54 6.44 1.42
N ASP A 196 22.17 6.90 0.33
CA ASP A 196 21.63 6.86 -1.04
C ASP A 196 21.84 5.50 -1.77
N ASN A 197 22.57 4.56 -1.16
CA ASN A 197 22.72 3.21 -1.72
C ASN A 197 21.56 2.26 -1.37
N SER A 198 20.57 2.72 -0.58
CA SER A 198 19.37 1.92 -0.29
C SER A 198 18.34 1.95 -1.43
N GLU A 199 18.32 3.01 -2.25
CA GLU A 199 17.36 3.17 -3.36
C GLU A 199 17.82 2.46 -4.65
N LYS A 200 19.13 2.22 -4.85
CA LYS A 200 19.64 1.51 -6.05
C LYS A 200 19.50 -0.01 -6.04
N SER A 201 18.81 -0.59 -5.05
CA SER A 201 18.49 -2.04 -4.99
C SER A 201 17.02 -2.36 -5.34
N GLU A 202 16.31 -1.41 -5.95
CA GLU A 202 14.86 -1.44 -6.23
C GLU A 202 14.36 -2.46 -7.28
N GLU A 203 15.16 -3.45 -7.69
CA GLU A 203 14.66 -4.54 -8.56
C GLU A 203 15.15 -5.94 -8.13
N GLU A 204 15.23 -6.24 -6.83
CA GLU A 204 15.08 -7.66 -6.45
C GLU A 204 13.63 -8.08 -6.73
N ASN A 205 13.41 -8.76 -7.87
CA ASN A 205 12.12 -9.31 -8.29
C ASN A 205 11.40 -9.94 -7.08
N PHE A 206 10.16 -9.51 -6.78
CA PHE A 206 9.34 -10.05 -5.68
C PHE A 206 9.28 -11.59 -5.69
N THR A 207 9.30 -12.19 -6.88
CA THR A 207 9.36 -13.64 -7.11
C THR A 207 10.65 -14.29 -6.59
N SER A 208 11.79 -13.61 -6.77
CA SER A 208 13.08 -14.06 -6.25
C SER A 208 13.11 -14.01 -4.71
N LEU A 209 12.55 -12.96 -4.10
CA LEU A 209 12.45 -12.82 -2.66
C LEU A 209 11.54 -13.91 -2.06
N ALA A 210 10.38 -14.13 -2.67
CA ALA A 210 9.45 -15.19 -2.29
C ALA A 210 10.08 -16.58 -2.37
N SER A 211 10.82 -16.87 -3.45
CA SER A 211 11.52 -18.16 -3.61
C SER A 211 12.57 -18.40 -2.51
N ARG A 212 13.28 -17.34 -2.09
CA ARG A 212 14.25 -17.40 -1.00
C ARG A 212 13.57 -17.63 0.34
N CYS A 213 12.41 -17.01 0.59
CA CYS A 213 11.61 -17.27 1.78
C CYS A 213 11.14 -18.73 1.86
N VAL A 214 10.67 -19.30 0.74
CA VAL A 214 10.26 -20.71 0.68
C VAL A 214 11.45 -21.64 0.99
N TRP A 215 12.65 -21.29 0.53
CA TRP A 215 13.85 -22.08 0.80
C TRP A 215 14.22 -22.12 2.29
N LEU A 216 13.87 -21.10 3.08
CA LEU A 216 14.10 -21.09 4.54
C LEU A 216 13.30 -22.19 5.26
N PHE A 217 12.20 -22.69 4.68
CA PHE A 217 11.43 -23.81 5.23
C PHE A 217 12.05 -25.18 4.94
N LYS A 218 13.08 -25.26 4.08
CA LYS A 218 13.74 -26.53 3.69
C LYS A 218 14.14 -27.42 4.88
N PRO A 219 14.69 -26.92 6.00
CA PRO A 219 15.04 -27.77 7.15
C PRO A 219 13.82 -28.42 7.82
N GLN A 220 12.63 -27.84 7.66
CA GLN A 220 11.39 -28.25 8.35
C GLN A 220 10.31 -28.75 7.38
N TRP A 221 10.68 -29.12 6.16
CA TRP A 221 9.75 -29.49 5.10
C TRP A 221 8.74 -30.57 5.49
N LYS A 222 9.14 -31.53 6.35
CA LYS A 222 8.24 -32.57 6.86
C LYS A 222 7.07 -32.02 7.69
N VAL A 223 7.35 -31.04 8.56
CA VAL A 223 6.32 -30.44 9.42
C VAL A 223 5.42 -29.53 8.59
N VAL A 224 5.97 -28.83 7.58
CA VAL A 224 5.19 -28.03 6.61
C VAL A 224 4.27 -28.93 5.79
N LEU A 225 4.75 -30.08 5.32
CA LEU A 225 3.93 -31.07 4.61
C LEU A 225 2.81 -31.62 5.50
N LEU A 226 3.11 -31.93 6.75
CA LEU A 226 2.10 -32.35 7.73
C LEU A 226 1.06 -31.24 7.96
N THR A 227 1.50 -30.00 8.10
CA THR A 227 0.64 -28.83 8.32
C THR A 227 -0.30 -28.60 7.14
N THR A 228 0.22 -28.67 5.91
CA THR A 228 -0.57 -28.52 4.69
C THR A 228 -1.58 -29.65 4.53
N PHE A 229 -1.24 -30.89 4.92
CA PHE A 229 -2.20 -31.99 4.97
C PHE A 229 -3.36 -31.70 5.94
N PHE A 230 -3.07 -31.30 7.18
CA PHE A 230 -4.11 -30.95 8.16
C PHE A 230 -4.94 -29.74 7.72
N LEU A 231 -4.32 -28.77 7.04
CA LEU A 231 -5.03 -27.64 6.44
C LEU A 231 -6.05 -28.13 5.40
N LEU A 232 -5.62 -28.90 4.40
CA LEU A 232 -6.49 -29.43 3.36
C LEU A 232 -7.61 -30.30 3.95
N ALA A 233 -7.30 -31.13 4.94
CA ALA A 233 -8.28 -31.96 5.62
C ALA A 233 -9.33 -31.13 6.38
N THR A 234 -8.88 -30.07 7.07
CA THR A 234 -9.77 -29.17 7.81
C THR A 234 -10.69 -28.41 6.86
N GLU A 235 -10.16 -27.84 5.77
CA GLU A 235 -10.96 -27.05 4.83
C GLU A 235 -11.92 -27.89 4.00
N SER A 236 -11.50 -29.10 3.61
CA SER A 236 -12.39 -30.02 2.90
C SER A 236 -13.59 -30.42 3.76
N LEU A 237 -13.38 -30.56 5.07
CA LEU A 237 -14.42 -30.93 6.02
C LEU A 237 -15.24 -29.73 6.50
N SER A 238 -14.64 -28.54 6.59
CA SER A 238 -15.31 -27.29 6.98
C SER A 238 -16.40 -26.89 5.97
N ILE A 239 -16.16 -27.12 4.67
CA ILE A 239 -17.16 -26.89 3.62
C ILE A 239 -18.43 -27.74 3.83
N VAL A 240 -18.34 -28.90 4.48
CA VAL A 240 -19.52 -29.77 4.72
C VAL A 240 -20.41 -29.22 5.84
N VAL A 241 -19.86 -28.44 6.77
CA VAL A 241 -20.55 -27.99 7.99
C VAL A 241 -21.85 -27.19 7.69
N PRO A 242 -21.86 -26.17 6.81
CA PRO A 242 -23.10 -25.45 6.47
C PRO A 242 -24.19 -26.35 5.87
N LYS A 243 -23.81 -27.34 5.06
CA LYS A 243 -24.75 -28.30 4.48
C LYS A 243 -25.40 -29.18 5.55
N LEU A 244 -24.63 -29.60 6.56
CA LEU A 244 -25.18 -30.32 7.72
C LEU A 244 -26.13 -29.44 8.53
N GLN A 245 -25.82 -28.15 8.69
CA GLN A 245 -26.74 -27.20 9.35
C GLN A 245 -28.08 -27.09 8.60
N GLY A 246 -28.04 -26.99 7.28
CA GLY A 246 -29.26 -27.02 6.46
C GLY A 246 -30.04 -28.33 6.58
N HIS A 247 -29.35 -29.48 6.52
CA HIS A 247 -30.00 -30.79 6.65
C HIS A 247 -30.68 -30.97 8.01
N VAL A 248 -30.04 -30.51 9.09
CA VAL A 248 -30.65 -30.51 10.43
C VAL A 248 -31.93 -29.67 10.45
N LEU A 249 -31.93 -28.50 9.81
CA LEU A 249 -33.12 -27.66 9.68
C LEU A 249 -34.25 -28.33 8.88
N ASP A 250 -33.92 -28.94 7.73
CA ASP A 250 -34.91 -29.67 6.93
C ASP A 250 -35.53 -30.85 7.71
N THR A 251 -34.72 -31.55 8.51
CA THR A 251 -35.17 -32.68 9.32
C THR A 251 -36.13 -32.25 10.44
N ILE A 252 -35.89 -31.08 11.06
CA ILE A 252 -36.81 -30.52 12.07
C ILE A 252 -38.20 -30.28 11.48
N LEU A 253 -38.27 -29.84 10.22
CA LEU A 253 -39.51 -29.46 9.55
C LEU A 253 -40.28 -30.64 8.96
N THR A 254 -39.61 -31.75 8.63
CA THR A 254 -40.20 -32.89 7.92
C THR A 254 -40.46 -34.12 8.78
N THR A 255 -39.51 -34.57 9.64
CA THR A 255 -39.68 -35.81 10.42
C THR A 255 -38.82 -35.84 11.69
N THR A 256 -39.46 -35.99 12.86
CA THR A 256 -38.80 -35.91 14.19
C THR A 256 -37.90 -37.08 14.55
N THR A 257 -38.05 -38.25 13.90
CA THR A 257 -37.29 -39.47 14.24
C THR A 257 -35.83 -39.41 13.79
N SER A 258 -35.54 -38.74 12.66
CA SER A 258 -34.17 -38.66 12.08
C SER A 258 -33.37 -37.45 12.58
N PHE A 259 -33.99 -36.57 13.38
CA PHE A 259 -33.35 -35.34 13.88
C PHE A 259 -32.14 -35.64 14.78
N LYS A 260 -32.29 -36.60 15.70
CA LYS A 260 -31.20 -36.96 16.64
C LYS A 260 -29.96 -37.44 15.89
N GLU A 261 -30.13 -38.29 14.88
CA GLU A 261 -29.03 -38.81 14.06
C GLU A 261 -28.33 -37.68 13.29
N SER A 262 -29.09 -36.82 12.63
CA SER A 262 -28.56 -35.65 11.92
C SER A 262 -27.80 -34.70 12.84
N LEU A 263 -28.32 -34.48 14.05
CA LEU A 263 -27.69 -33.65 15.07
C LEU A 263 -26.37 -34.27 15.57
N PHE A 264 -26.35 -35.57 15.86
CA PHE A 264 -25.11 -36.26 16.28
C PHE A 264 -24.05 -36.25 15.18
N ILE A 265 -24.43 -36.41 13.91
CA ILE A 265 -23.52 -36.28 12.78
C ILE A 265 -22.98 -34.86 12.68
N PHE A 266 -23.84 -33.83 12.78
CA PHE A 266 -23.44 -32.43 12.76
C PHE A 266 -22.44 -32.10 13.88
N VAL A 267 -22.74 -32.49 15.12
CA VAL A 267 -21.85 -32.26 16.28
C VAL A 267 -20.55 -33.04 16.14
N GLY A 268 -20.62 -34.29 15.70
CA GLY A 268 -19.45 -35.15 15.47
C GLY A 268 -18.50 -34.57 14.43
N VAL A 269 -19.01 -34.21 13.25
CA VAL A 269 -18.22 -33.58 12.18
C VAL A 269 -17.66 -32.23 12.64
N SER A 270 -18.47 -31.39 13.29
CA SER A 270 -18.01 -30.08 13.79
C SER A 270 -16.90 -30.22 14.84
N THR A 271 -16.97 -31.24 15.69
CA THR A 271 -15.93 -31.54 16.69
C THR A 271 -14.65 -32.04 16.01
N VAL A 272 -14.75 -32.87 14.97
CA VAL A 272 -13.59 -33.29 14.18
C VAL A 272 -12.94 -32.08 13.49
N VAL A 273 -13.72 -31.20 12.85
CA VAL A 273 -13.19 -29.95 12.25
C VAL A 273 -12.47 -29.10 13.29
N LEU A 274 -13.05 -28.95 14.49
CA LEU A 274 -12.44 -28.19 15.59
C LEU A 274 -11.09 -28.80 16.00
N VAL A 275 -11.02 -30.12 16.20
CA VAL A 275 -9.79 -30.81 16.59
C VAL A 275 -8.73 -30.71 15.50
N LEU A 276 -9.09 -30.93 14.24
CA LEU A 276 -8.17 -30.78 13.10
C LEU A 276 -7.65 -29.34 12.99
N GLY A 277 -8.52 -28.35 13.15
CA GLY A 277 -8.16 -26.93 13.15
C GLY A 277 -7.21 -26.57 14.30
N ALA A 278 -7.42 -27.12 15.50
CA ALA A 278 -6.53 -26.94 16.64
C ALA A 278 -5.14 -27.57 16.38
N VAL A 279 -5.10 -28.78 15.82
CA VAL A 279 -3.84 -29.45 15.44
C VAL A 279 -3.11 -28.66 14.35
N LYS A 280 -3.83 -28.18 13.32
CA LYS A 280 -3.30 -27.29 12.28
C LYS A 280 -2.66 -26.05 12.89
N SER A 281 -3.38 -25.32 13.75
CA SER A 281 -2.91 -24.09 14.40
C SER A 281 -1.67 -24.33 15.27
N PHE A 282 -1.65 -25.44 16.01
CA PHE A 282 -0.48 -25.86 16.78
C PHE A 282 0.74 -26.14 15.88
N LEU A 283 0.56 -26.89 14.78
CA LEU A 283 1.64 -27.20 13.84
C LEU A 283 2.19 -25.94 13.16
N VAL A 284 1.32 -25.04 12.68
CA VAL A 284 1.73 -23.73 12.14
C VAL A 284 2.57 -22.97 13.17
N SER A 285 2.08 -22.88 14.41
CA SER A 285 2.79 -22.19 15.50
C SER A 285 4.19 -22.77 15.75
N VAL A 286 4.33 -24.10 15.72
CA VAL A 286 5.63 -24.76 15.89
C VAL A 286 6.58 -24.45 14.74
N VAL A 287 6.10 -24.52 13.48
CA VAL A 287 6.90 -24.22 12.29
C VAL A 287 7.41 -22.78 12.34
N ILE A 288 6.51 -21.82 12.56
CA ILE A 288 6.84 -20.40 12.56
C ILE A 288 7.81 -20.05 13.71
N ARG A 289 7.58 -20.57 14.91
CA ARG A 289 8.49 -20.34 16.05
C ARG A 289 9.88 -20.91 15.79
N ARG A 290 9.99 -22.12 15.26
CA ARG A 290 11.29 -22.71 14.91
C ARG A 290 11.99 -21.95 13.79
N LEU A 291 11.24 -21.49 12.78
CA LEU A 291 11.76 -20.65 11.71
C LEU A 291 12.33 -19.34 12.26
N ARG A 292 11.56 -18.64 13.12
CA ARG A 292 11.99 -17.39 13.78
C ARG A 292 13.29 -17.56 14.56
N VAL A 293 13.41 -18.63 15.35
CA VAL A 293 14.63 -18.94 16.11
C VAL A 293 15.80 -19.26 15.16
N SER A 294 15.57 -20.09 14.13
CA SER A 294 16.62 -20.49 13.19
C SER A 294 17.17 -19.30 12.41
N ILE A 295 16.30 -18.40 11.92
CA ILE A 295 16.73 -17.21 11.18
C ILE A 295 17.48 -16.26 12.11
N ARG A 296 16.99 -16.03 13.33
CA ARG A 296 17.69 -15.18 14.32
C ARG A 296 19.09 -15.72 14.63
N GLN A 297 19.22 -17.03 14.76
CA GLN A 297 20.52 -17.68 14.97
C GLN A 297 21.43 -17.51 13.74
N GLN A 298 20.92 -17.75 12.52
CA GLN A 298 21.70 -17.55 11.30
C GLN A 298 22.14 -16.10 11.11
N MET A 299 21.28 -15.12 11.42
CA MET A 299 21.63 -13.70 11.37
C MET A 299 22.77 -13.38 12.34
N PHE A 300 22.67 -13.87 13.59
CA PHE A 300 23.71 -13.67 14.59
C PHE A 300 25.05 -14.32 14.17
N ASP A 301 25.00 -15.58 13.72
CA ASP A 301 26.17 -16.33 13.25
C ASP A 301 26.82 -15.74 11.99
N ARG A 302 26.09 -14.91 11.23
CA ARG A 302 26.63 -14.17 10.09
C ARG A 302 27.22 -12.85 10.54
N LEU A 303 26.52 -12.12 11.40
CA LEU A 303 26.94 -10.81 11.88
C LEU A 303 28.24 -10.86 12.69
N ILE A 304 28.44 -11.86 13.56
CA ILE A 304 29.69 -11.99 14.33
C ILE A 304 30.94 -12.07 13.43
N TYR A 305 30.80 -12.66 12.24
CA TYR A 305 31.90 -12.79 11.29
C TYR A 305 31.84 -11.72 10.19
N ALA A 306 30.99 -10.70 10.27
CA ALA A 306 30.93 -9.67 9.24
C ALA A 306 32.20 -8.80 9.23
N HIS A 307 32.55 -8.25 8.06
CA HIS A 307 33.67 -7.31 7.93
C HIS A 307 33.51 -6.09 8.84
N LEU A 308 34.59 -5.59 9.44
CA LEU A 308 34.55 -4.42 10.34
C LEU A 308 33.94 -3.17 9.66
N ARG A 309 34.23 -2.99 8.36
CA ARG A 309 33.64 -1.93 7.51
C ARG A 309 32.10 -1.90 7.56
N PHE A 310 31.45 -3.05 7.74
CA PHE A 310 30.00 -3.14 7.86
C PHE A 310 29.49 -2.49 9.16
N PHE A 311 30.23 -2.66 10.25
CA PHE A 311 29.92 -2.06 11.55
C PHE A 311 30.26 -0.57 11.61
N ASP A 312 31.30 -0.13 10.90
CA ASP A 312 31.62 1.29 10.77
C ASP A 312 30.50 2.06 10.03
N ALA A 313 29.86 1.41 9.05
CA ALA A 313 28.78 2.00 8.27
C ALA A 313 27.39 1.89 8.93
N THR A 314 27.20 1.03 9.93
CA THR A 314 25.86 0.70 10.46
C THR A 314 25.77 0.87 11.97
N LYS A 315 24.84 1.72 12.43
CA LYS A 315 24.56 1.91 13.86
C LYS A 315 24.09 0.59 14.52
N VAL A 316 24.64 0.28 15.70
CA VAL A 316 24.29 -0.93 16.47
C VAL A 316 22.79 -1.01 16.79
N GLY A 317 22.15 0.11 17.13
CA GLY A 317 20.71 0.15 17.39
C GLY A 317 19.87 -0.26 16.18
N THR A 318 20.31 0.11 14.97
CA THR A 318 19.67 -0.32 13.72
C THR A 318 19.81 -1.82 13.52
N LEU A 319 20.98 -2.41 13.79
CA LEU A 319 21.18 -3.86 13.69
C LEU A 319 20.25 -4.64 14.62
N THR A 320 20.14 -4.22 15.88
CA THR A 320 19.23 -4.86 16.84
C THR A 320 17.77 -4.74 16.40
N SER A 321 17.35 -3.55 15.96
CA SER A 321 15.99 -3.34 15.43
C SER A 321 15.70 -4.21 14.21
N ARG A 322 16.66 -4.37 13.29
CA ARG A 322 16.52 -5.27 12.11
C ARG A 322 16.42 -6.74 12.53
N MET A 323 17.18 -7.17 13.53
CA MET A 323 17.13 -8.54 14.06
C MET A 323 15.82 -8.86 14.81
N THR A 324 15.08 -7.85 15.26
CA THR A 324 13.80 -8.02 15.97
C THR A 324 12.61 -7.65 15.11
N ASN A 325 12.49 -6.38 14.72
CA ASN A 325 11.31 -5.81 14.07
C ASN A 325 11.22 -6.19 12.60
N ASP A 326 12.32 -6.09 11.83
CA ASP A 326 12.28 -6.50 10.42
C ASP A 326 12.16 -8.03 10.28
N LEU A 327 12.79 -8.78 11.19
CA LEU A 327 12.57 -10.23 11.28
C LEU A 327 11.08 -10.55 11.53
N GLU A 328 10.42 -9.82 12.42
CA GLU A 328 9.00 -10.02 12.68
C GLU A 328 8.14 -9.61 11.48
N GLY A 329 8.44 -8.48 10.85
CA GLY A 329 7.77 -8.01 9.64
C GLY A 329 7.92 -8.96 8.45
N MET A 330 9.02 -9.71 8.36
CA MET A 330 9.20 -10.75 7.36
C MET A 330 8.43 -12.04 7.68
N ILE A 331 8.31 -12.40 8.97
CA ILE A 331 7.73 -13.69 9.39
C ILE A 331 6.20 -13.62 9.54
N SER A 332 5.66 -12.51 10.02
CA SER A 332 4.22 -12.35 10.29
C SER A 332 3.31 -12.65 9.06
N PRO A 333 3.62 -12.18 7.83
CA PRO A 333 2.83 -12.55 6.66
C PRO A 333 2.96 -14.03 6.29
N LEU A 334 4.13 -14.65 6.52
CA LEU A 334 4.29 -16.10 6.30
C LEU A 334 3.44 -16.91 7.29
N GLU A 335 3.30 -16.41 8.53
CA GLU A 335 2.41 -17.00 9.53
C GLU A 335 0.93 -16.90 9.12
N SER A 336 0.49 -15.71 8.69
CA SER A 336 -0.86 -15.49 8.14
C SER A 336 -1.11 -16.37 6.91
N MET A 337 -0.14 -16.52 6.01
CA MET A 337 -0.24 -17.39 4.83
C MET A 337 -0.59 -18.84 5.17
N LEU A 338 0.16 -19.42 6.12
CA LEU A 338 0.01 -20.81 6.53
C LEU A 338 -1.24 -21.02 7.39
N SER A 339 -1.70 -19.97 8.09
CA SER A 339 -2.85 -20.07 8.99
C SER A 339 -4.17 -19.80 8.28
N ASN A 340 -4.28 -18.71 7.54
CA ASN A 340 -5.54 -18.10 7.16
C ASN A 340 -5.66 -17.94 5.64
N THR A 341 -4.66 -17.38 4.95
CA THR A 341 -4.77 -17.07 3.51
C THR A 341 -5.19 -18.27 2.67
N LEU A 342 -4.55 -19.42 2.89
CA LEU A 342 -4.93 -20.65 2.19
C LEU A 342 -6.36 -21.08 2.53
N SER A 343 -6.73 -21.06 3.82
CA SER A 343 -8.08 -21.38 4.29
C SER A 343 -9.14 -20.46 3.68
N ASP A 344 -8.84 -19.17 3.55
CA ASP A 344 -9.74 -18.19 2.95
C ASP A 344 -9.88 -18.40 1.44
N VAL A 345 -8.80 -18.75 0.73
CA VAL A 345 -8.88 -19.14 -0.69
C VAL A 345 -9.78 -20.37 -0.86
N PHE A 346 -9.62 -21.40 -0.04
CA PHE A 346 -10.48 -22.59 -0.06
C PHE A 346 -11.94 -22.26 0.27
N SER A 347 -12.18 -21.37 1.24
CA SER A 347 -13.51 -20.94 1.64
C SER A 347 -14.22 -20.12 0.57
N VAL A 348 -13.49 -19.23 -0.13
CA VAL A 348 -14.04 -18.47 -1.27
C VAL A 348 -14.38 -19.39 -2.44
N LEU A 349 -13.43 -20.23 -2.86
CA LEU A 349 -13.64 -21.14 -4.00
C LEU A 349 -14.70 -22.20 -3.69
N GLY A 350 -14.59 -22.84 -2.52
CA GLY A 350 -15.53 -23.85 -2.05
C GLY A 350 -16.93 -23.29 -1.85
N GLY A 351 -17.05 -22.12 -1.21
CA GLY A 351 -18.32 -21.42 -1.03
C GLY A 351 -18.98 -21.05 -2.37
N LEU A 352 -18.20 -20.48 -3.30
CA LEU A 352 -18.71 -20.13 -4.63
C LEU A 352 -19.23 -21.36 -5.39
N VAL A 353 -18.45 -22.43 -5.42
CA VAL A 353 -18.82 -23.70 -6.07
C VAL A 353 -20.10 -24.27 -5.44
N MET A 354 -20.18 -24.33 -4.11
CA MET A 354 -21.36 -24.83 -3.40
C MET A 354 -22.60 -23.96 -3.62
N CYS A 355 -22.47 -22.62 -3.63
CA CYS A 355 -23.58 -21.72 -3.95
C CYS A 355 -24.13 -21.99 -5.35
N VAL A 356 -23.27 -22.10 -6.35
CA VAL A 356 -23.68 -22.36 -7.74
C VAL A 356 -24.38 -23.71 -7.86
N PHE A 357 -23.88 -24.75 -7.17
CA PHE A 357 -24.52 -26.07 -7.14
C PHE A 357 -25.88 -26.09 -6.44
N ILE A 358 -26.07 -25.32 -5.37
CA ILE A 358 -27.37 -25.22 -4.66
C ILE A 358 -28.38 -24.47 -5.54
N SER A 359 -28.02 -23.29 -6.01
CA SER A 359 -28.85 -22.52 -6.93
C SER A 359 -28.04 -21.46 -7.66
N TRP A 360 -27.88 -21.66 -8.97
CA TRP A 360 -27.24 -20.68 -9.84
C TRP A 360 -28.02 -19.35 -9.87
N ARG A 361 -29.36 -19.37 -9.73
CA ARG A 361 -30.21 -18.17 -9.72
C ARG A 361 -29.93 -17.29 -8.50
N LEU A 362 -29.86 -17.89 -7.31
CA LEU A 362 -29.51 -17.18 -6.06
C LEU A 362 -28.05 -16.73 -6.06
N SER A 363 -27.16 -17.49 -6.70
CA SER A 363 -25.74 -17.12 -6.85
C SER A 363 -25.55 -15.81 -7.61
N LEU A 364 -26.37 -15.55 -8.64
CA LEU A 364 -26.32 -14.29 -9.37
C LEU A 364 -26.70 -13.10 -8.49
N VAL A 365 -27.71 -13.26 -7.64
CA VAL A 365 -28.09 -12.23 -6.66
C VAL A 365 -26.93 -11.97 -5.70
N ALA A 366 -26.30 -13.03 -5.18
CA ALA A 366 -25.17 -12.91 -4.27
C ALA A 366 -23.95 -12.20 -4.93
N LEU A 367 -23.70 -12.43 -6.22
CA LEU A 367 -22.63 -11.76 -6.96
C LEU A 367 -22.87 -10.24 -7.11
N THR A 368 -24.12 -9.77 -7.09
CA THR A 368 -24.40 -8.32 -7.17
C THR A 368 -23.92 -7.53 -5.94
N ILE A 369 -23.63 -8.21 -4.84
CA ILE A 369 -23.18 -7.62 -3.56
C ILE A 369 -21.68 -7.30 -3.59
N ILE A 370 -20.90 -8.14 -4.27
CA ILE A 370 -19.45 -8.11 -4.21
C ILE A 370 -18.92 -6.79 -4.78
N GLY A 371 -19.44 -6.35 -5.92
CA GLY A 371 -19.08 -5.08 -6.55
C GLY A 371 -19.23 -3.87 -5.62
N PRO A 372 -20.42 -3.63 -5.03
CA PRO A 372 -20.66 -2.59 -4.04
C PRO A 372 -19.66 -2.54 -2.90
N VAL A 373 -19.46 -3.66 -2.22
CA VAL A 373 -18.56 -3.74 -1.06
C VAL A 373 -17.10 -3.52 -1.48
N ALA A 374 -16.67 -4.14 -2.59
CA ALA A 374 -15.31 -3.98 -3.09
C ALA A 374 -14.98 -2.54 -3.49
N TYR A 375 -15.94 -1.83 -4.10
CA TYR A 375 -15.79 -0.42 -4.45
C TYR A 375 -15.65 0.46 -3.20
N LEU A 376 -16.52 0.27 -2.19
CA LEU A 376 -16.43 1.00 -0.92
C LEU A 376 -15.06 0.80 -0.25
N SER A 377 -14.61 -0.46 -0.16
CA SER A 377 -13.30 -0.80 0.42
C SER A 377 -12.16 -0.12 -0.33
N LYS A 378 -12.19 -0.11 -1.68
CA LYS A 378 -11.13 0.51 -2.49
C LYS A 378 -11.08 2.04 -2.33
N VAL A 379 -12.23 2.70 -2.31
CA VAL A 379 -12.32 4.16 -2.08
C VAL A 379 -11.75 4.49 -0.71
N TYR A 380 -12.10 3.70 0.31
CA TYR A 380 -11.54 3.84 1.65
C TYR A 380 -10.02 3.64 1.65
N MET A 381 -9.49 2.54 1.10
CA MET A 381 -8.05 2.26 1.08
C MET A 381 -7.25 3.39 0.42
N THR A 382 -7.74 3.90 -0.71
CA THR A 382 -7.07 4.99 -1.43
C THR A 382 -7.05 6.27 -0.60
N TRP A 383 -8.16 6.63 0.03
CA TRP A 383 -8.26 7.83 0.85
C TRP A 383 -7.46 7.69 2.16
N SER A 384 -7.57 6.53 2.83
CA SER A 384 -6.88 6.23 4.08
C SER A 384 -5.37 6.31 3.88
N PHE A 385 -4.83 5.78 2.78
CA PHE A 385 -3.39 5.91 2.46
C PHE A 385 -2.85 7.35 2.57
N TYR A 386 -3.58 8.35 2.05
CA TYR A 386 -3.14 9.75 2.11
C TYR A 386 -3.21 10.35 3.52
N ILE A 387 -4.26 10.03 4.27
CA ILE A 387 -4.46 10.56 5.64
C ILE A 387 -3.50 9.90 6.60
N TRP A 388 -3.34 8.58 6.45
CA TRP A 388 -2.39 7.79 7.19
C TRP A 388 -0.98 8.33 6.95
N ARG A 389 -0.58 8.61 5.69
CA ARG A 389 0.72 9.22 5.41
C ARG A 389 0.93 10.54 6.16
N ARG A 390 -0.06 11.44 6.15
CA ARG A 390 0.01 12.71 6.91
C ARG A 390 0.10 12.49 8.41
N ALA A 391 -0.62 11.50 8.95
CA ALA A 391 -0.52 11.13 10.36
C ALA A 391 0.90 10.64 10.69
N TRP A 392 1.50 9.84 9.83
CA TRP A 392 2.87 9.34 9.97
C TRP A 392 3.92 10.45 9.88
N ASP A 393 3.78 11.37 8.94
CA ASP A 393 4.71 12.50 8.83
C ASP A 393 4.67 13.36 10.11
N SER A 394 3.46 13.66 10.63
CA SER A 394 3.31 14.38 11.92
C SER A 394 3.87 13.59 13.12
N MET A 395 3.72 12.26 13.12
CA MET A 395 4.25 11.40 14.17
C MET A 395 5.78 11.29 14.11
N SER A 396 6.34 11.22 12.90
CA SER A 396 7.79 11.22 12.68
C SER A 396 8.40 12.52 13.18
N GLU A 397 7.79 13.66 12.88
CA GLU A 397 8.26 14.96 13.38
C GLU A 397 8.17 15.05 14.90
N ALA A 398 7.08 14.55 15.50
CA ALA A 398 6.96 14.46 16.96
C ALA A 398 8.08 13.59 17.58
N ASN A 399 8.43 12.47 16.95
CA ASN A 399 9.53 11.61 17.40
C ASN A 399 10.91 12.27 17.21
N SER A 400 11.09 13.06 16.14
CA SER A 400 12.29 13.87 15.93
C SER A 400 12.48 14.88 17.07
N ILE A 401 11.41 15.59 17.47
CA ILE A 401 11.41 16.50 18.61
C ILE A 401 11.83 15.77 19.89
N VAL A 402 11.24 14.60 20.17
CA VAL A 402 11.60 13.79 21.36
C VAL A 402 13.08 13.42 21.34
N THR A 403 13.60 13.00 20.19
CA THR A 403 15.00 12.60 20.04
C THR A 403 15.94 13.78 20.27
N GLU A 404 15.65 14.94 19.66
CA GLU A 404 16.39 16.20 19.86
C GLU A 404 16.38 16.62 21.34
N CYS A 405 15.22 16.55 21.99
CA CYS A 405 15.05 16.93 23.39
C CYS A 405 15.84 16.03 24.34
N PHE A 406 15.81 14.72 24.15
CA PHE A 406 16.54 13.80 25.03
C PHE A 406 18.05 13.85 24.82
N GLN A 407 18.52 14.05 23.58
CA GLN A 407 19.94 14.26 23.32
C GLN A 407 20.46 15.55 23.96
N ASN A 408 19.64 16.61 24.00
CA ASN A 408 20.01 17.94 24.48
C ASN A 408 19.35 18.33 25.81
N ILE A 409 18.98 17.34 26.63
CA ILE A 409 18.17 17.58 27.84
C ILE A 409 18.82 18.55 28.83
N ARG A 410 20.16 18.52 28.93
CA ARG A 410 20.92 19.44 29.79
C ARG A 410 20.77 20.90 29.33
N THR A 411 20.77 21.13 28.02
CA THR A 411 20.59 22.46 27.41
C THR A 411 19.16 22.96 27.65
N ILE A 412 18.15 22.11 27.46
CA ILE A 412 16.76 22.51 27.70
C ILE A 412 16.55 22.93 29.16
N ARG A 413 17.12 22.16 30.11
CA ARG A 413 17.06 22.47 31.55
C ARG A 413 17.84 23.73 31.91
N SER A 414 18.99 23.99 31.28
CA SER A 414 19.78 25.20 31.58
C SER A 414 19.09 26.49 31.12
N PHE A 415 18.27 26.41 30.07
CA PHE A 415 17.51 27.54 29.53
C PHE A 415 16.03 27.56 30.00
N SER A 416 15.63 26.69 30.94
CA SER A 416 14.25 26.54 31.42
C SER A 416 13.20 26.52 30.29
N SER A 417 13.54 25.86 29.18
CA SER A 417 12.76 25.86 27.93
C SER A 417 11.78 24.68 27.83
N GLU A 418 11.52 23.97 28.93
CA GLU A 418 10.62 22.81 28.96
C GLU A 418 9.20 23.14 28.44
N PRO A 419 8.54 24.23 28.84
CA PRO A 419 7.19 24.55 28.35
C PRO A 419 7.14 24.81 26.84
N ARG A 420 8.25 25.31 26.26
CA ARG A 420 8.35 25.55 24.82
C ARG A 420 8.41 24.25 24.05
N GLU A 421 9.25 23.31 24.50
CA GLU A 421 9.38 22.00 23.86
C GLU A 421 8.12 21.13 24.06
N GLU A 422 7.48 21.25 25.22
CA GLU A 422 6.16 20.63 25.47
C GLU A 422 5.10 21.15 24.47
N ALA A 423 5.02 22.46 24.27
CA ALA A 423 4.10 23.05 23.29
C ALA A 423 4.42 22.61 21.85
N ARG A 424 5.71 22.55 21.47
CA ARG A 424 6.16 22.09 20.15
C ARG A 424 5.73 20.65 19.88
N HIS A 425 5.97 19.76 20.85
CA HIS A 425 5.55 18.36 20.78
C HIS A 425 4.02 18.22 20.77
N SER A 426 3.31 18.91 21.66
CA SER A 426 1.84 18.88 21.77
C SER A 426 1.16 19.34 20.48
N HIS A 427 1.72 20.34 19.80
CA HIS A 427 1.22 20.79 18.50
C HIS A 427 1.31 19.69 17.43
N MET A 428 2.46 19.02 17.29
CA MET A 428 2.64 17.94 16.29
C MET A 428 1.79 16.72 16.61
N ILE A 429 1.71 16.31 17.89
CA ILE A 429 0.80 15.25 18.33
C ILE A 429 -0.67 15.63 18.10
N GLY A 430 -1.03 16.90 18.29
CA GLY A 430 -2.36 17.41 18.00
C GLY A 430 -2.74 17.28 16.51
N GLN A 431 -1.79 17.49 15.60
CA GLN A 431 -1.99 17.26 14.17
C GLN A 431 -2.14 15.78 13.84
N ALA A 432 -1.26 14.93 14.36
CA ALA A 432 -1.35 13.47 14.20
C ALA A 432 -2.72 12.96 14.71
N ARG A 433 -3.15 13.42 15.89
CA ARG A 433 -4.46 13.07 16.48
C ARG A 433 -5.62 13.45 15.57
N LYS A 434 -5.62 14.64 14.99
CA LYS A 434 -6.68 15.06 14.05
C LYS A 434 -6.78 14.13 12.84
N ASN A 435 -5.63 13.77 12.25
CA ASN A 435 -5.58 12.88 11.09
C ASN A 435 -6.05 11.46 11.44
N VAL A 436 -5.58 10.90 12.55
CA VAL A 436 -5.98 9.54 13.00
C VAL A 436 -7.46 9.48 13.38
N VAL A 437 -7.99 10.51 14.06
CA VAL A 437 -9.43 10.57 14.37
C VAL A 437 -10.26 10.68 13.11
N GLN A 438 -9.83 11.50 12.13
CA GLN A 438 -10.51 11.61 10.85
C GLN A 438 -10.53 10.27 10.10
N ASP A 439 -9.41 9.54 10.10
CA ASP A 439 -9.33 8.20 9.52
C ASP A 439 -10.27 7.22 10.23
N ALA A 440 -10.27 7.20 11.57
CA ALA A 440 -11.14 6.33 12.36
C ALA A 440 -12.63 6.58 12.12
N VAL A 441 -13.06 7.85 12.01
CA VAL A 441 -14.46 8.21 11.71
C VAL A 441 -14.86 7.72 10.33
N ILE A 442 -13.99 7.89 9.32
CA ILE A 442 -14.29 7.49 7.95
C ILE A 442 -14.25 5.97 7.80
N PHE A 443 -13.28 5.28 8.42
CA PHE A 443 -13.23 3.83 8.50
C PHE A 443 -14.52 3.27 9.12
N SER A 444 -14.92 3.79 10.28
CA SER A 444 -16.15 3.35 10.96
C SER A 444 -17.39 3.59 10.12
N SER A 445 -17.44 4.70 9.38
CA SER A 445 -18.55 5.02 8.47
C SER A 445 -18.60 4.04 7.28
N VAL A 446 -17.44 3.72 6.69
CA VAL A 446 -17.34 2.75 5.58
C VAL A 446 -17.72 1.35 6.03
N MET A 447 -17.28 0.93 7.22
CA MET A 447 -17.68 -0.35 7.82
C MET A 447 -19.19 -0.40 8.09
N ALA A 448 -19.77 0.66 8.67
CA ALA A 448 -21.21 0.72 8.91
C ALA A 448 -22.03 0.63 7.61
N VAL A 449 -21.62 1.34 6.55
CA VAL A 449 -22.30 1.24 5.25
C VAL A 449 -22.11 -0.15 4.63
N SER A 450 -20.91 -0.75 4.75
CA SER A 450 -20.64 -2.10 4.24
C SER A 450 -21.49 -3.16 4.96
N ASP A 451 -21.67 -3.02 6.27
CA ASP A 451 -22.54 -3.89 7.08
C ASP A 451 -24.01 -3.72 6.72
N LEU A 452 -24.47 -2.49 6.45
CA LEU A 452 -25.82 -2.22 5.96
C LEU A 452 -26.04 -2.89 4.59
N VAL A 453 -25.09 -2.77 3.66
CA VAL A 453 -25.17 -3.44 2.34
C VAL A 453 -25.22 -4.95 2.50
N ARG A 454 -24.40 -5.53 3.38
CA ARG A 454 -24.39 -6.98 3.66
C ARG A 454 -25.71 -7.46 4.27
N THR A 455 -26.25 -6.70 5.22
CA THR A 455 -27.53 -7.00 5.88
C THR A 455 -28.69 -6.89 4.90
N PHE A 456 -28.75 -5.79 4.14
CA PHE A 456 -29.75 -5.60 3.09
C PHE A 456 -29.70 -6.71 2.07
N SER A 457 -28.51 -7.14 1.67
CA SER A 457 -28.41 -8.26 0.75
C SER A 457 -28.84 -9.59 1.37
N SER A 458 -28.58 -9.82 2.65
CA SER A 458 -29.06 -11.02 3.32
C SER A 458 -30.60 -11.04 3.35
N VAL A 459 -31.22 -9.88 3.55
CA VAL A 459 -32.68 -9.72 3.46
C VAL A 459 -33.18 -9.99 2.03
N LEU A 460 -32.53 -9.44 1.01
CA LEU A 460 -32.90 -9.71 -0.39
C LEU A 460 -32.76 -11.21 -0.73
N LEU A 461 -31.65 -11.82 -0.31
CA LEU A 461 -31.37 -13.24 -0.57
C LEU A 461 -32.42 -14.12 0.12
N LEU A 462 -32.74 -13.86 1.38
CA LEU A 462 -33.79 -14.59 2.10
C LEU A 462 -35.18 -14.31 1.53
N GLY A 463 -35.47 -13.08 1.10
CA GLY A 463 -36.74 -12.72 0.49
C GLY A 463 -36.97 -13.42 -0.84
N PHE A 464 -36.02 -13.31 -1.77
CA PHE A 464 -36.09 -13.99 -3.07
C PHE A 464 -35.95 -15.50 -2.93
N GLY A 465 -35.07 -15.98 -2.08
CA GLY A 465 -34.91 -17.40 -1.80
C GLY A 465 -36.17 -18.00 -1.17
N GLY A 466 -36.80 -17.30 -0.23
CA GLY A 466 -38.08 -17.69 0.35
C GLY A 466 -39.21 -17.73 -0.69
N TYR A 467 -39.22 -16.78 -1.64
CA TYR A 467 -40.14 -16.81 -2.77
C TYR A 467 -39.91 -18.04 -3.67
N ILE A 468 -38.66 -18.44 -3.93
CA ILE A 468 -38.34 -19.66 -4.69
C ILE A 468 -38.82 -20.90 -3.93
N VAL A 469 -38.56 -20.99 -2.62
CA VAL A 469 -39.04 -22.11 -1.78
C VAL A 469 -40.57 -22.20 -1.81
N TYR A 470 -41.26 -21.07 -1.79
CA TYR A 470 -42.73 -21.02 -1.85
C TYR A 470 -43.30 -21.39 -3.22
N SER A 471 -42.67 -20.91 -4.31
CA SER A 471 -43.17 -21.10 -5.69
C SER A 471 -42.72 -22.40 -6.34
N GLN A 472 -41.54 -22.92 -5.99
CA GLN A 472 -40.91 -24.10 -6.57
C GLN A 472 -40.27 -24.98 -5.47
N PRO A 473 -41.09 -25.65 -4.63
CA PRO A 473 -40.60 -26.43 -3.49
C PRO A 473 -39.67 -27.61 -3.87
N ASP A 474 -39.77 -28.12 -5.11
CA ASP A 474 -38.89 -29.20 -5.60
C ASP A 474 -37.46 -28.73 -5.92
N HIS A 475 -37.24 -27.41 -6.07
CA HIS A 475 -35.95 -26.85 -6.49
C HIS A 475 -35.09 -26.37 -5.32
N LEU A 476 -35.69 -25.97 -4.19
CA LEU A 476 -34.97 -25.46 -3.03
C LEU A 476 -35.73 -25.73 -1.74
N THR A 477 -35.08 -26.40 -0.78
CA THR A 477 -35.61 -26.60 0.58
C THR A 477 -35.29 -25.41 1.49
N ILE A 478 -35.98 -25.30 2.62
CA ILE A 478 -35.71 -24.25 3.62
C ILE A 478 -34.28 -24.39 4.18
N GLY A 479 -33.84 -25.62 4.45
CA GLY A 479 -32.46 -25.93 4.84
C GLY A 479 -31.44 -25.59 3.75
N GLY A 480 -31.80 -25.80 2.47
CA GLY A 480 -30.99 -25.37 1.32
C GLY A 480 -30.81 -23.85 1.26
N LEU A 481 -31.86 -23.07 1.53
CA LEU A 481 -31.78 -21.61 1.61
C LEU A 481 -30.86 -21.14 2.74
N VAL A 482 -30.97 -21.72 3.93
CA VAL A 482 -30.10 -21.38 5.06
C VAL A 482 -28.64 -21.78 4.78
N THR A 483 -28.43 -22.97 4.20
CA THR A 483 -27.11 -23.42 3.75
C THR A 483 -26.48 -22.42 2.79
N PHE A 484 -27.26 -21.94 1.83
CA PHE A 484 -26.82 -20.94 0.86
C PHE A 484 -26.38 -19.64 1.54
N GLN A 485 -27.20 -19.11 2.45
CA GLN A 485 -26.89 -17.89 3.20
C GLN A 485 -25.59 -18.03 4.01
N LEU A 486 -25.37 -19.19 4.63
CA LEU A 486 -24.16 -19.47 5.39
C LEU A 486 -22.91 -19.49 4.51
N TYR A 487 -22.96 -20.10 3.32
CA TYR A 487 -21.84 -20.06 2.38
C TYR A 487 -21.55 -18.64 1.89
N VAL A 488 -22.57 -17.83 1.60
CA VAL A 488 -22.37 -16.43 1.20
C VAL A 488 -21.68 -15.62 2.30
N ASN A 489 -22.06 -15.84 3.57
CA ASN A 489 -21.43 -15.19 4.71
C ASN A 489 -19.95 -15.58 4.85
N ILE A 490 -19.63 -16.88 4.79
CA ILE A 490 -18.27 -17.39 4.85
C ILE A 490 -17.43 -16.82 3.70
N MET A 491 -17.94 -16.88 2.47
CA MET A 491 -17.26 -16.35 1.28
C MET A 491 -16.98 -14.85 1.41
N THR A 492 -17.95 -14.07 1.88
CA THR A 492 -17.79 -12.62 2.05
C THR A 492 -16.74 -12.29 3.12
N GLN A 493 -16.75 -13.04 4.23
CA GLN A 493 -15.76 -12.87 5.29
C GLN A 493 -14.34 -13.22 4.81
N SER A 494 -14.16 -14.38 4.20
CA SER A 494 -12.87 -14.82 3.67
C SER A 494 -12.34 -13.91 2.55
N PHE A 495 -13.22 -13.38 1.69
CA PHE A 495 -12.82 -12.39 0.69
C PHE A 495 -12.25 -11.11 1.32
N ASN A 496 -12.89 -10.59 2.38
CA ASN A 496 -12.37 -9.42 3.09
C ASN A 496 -11.04 -9.71 3.80
N SER A 497 -10.89 -10.89 4.42
CA SER A 497 -9.62 -11.32 5.01
C SER A 497 -8.49 -11.32 3.98
N LEU A 498 -8.71 -11.90 2.79
CA LEU A 498 -7.71 -11.93 1.71
C LEU A 498 -7.28 -10.54 1.25
N LEU A 499 -8.20 -9.56 1.19
CA LEU A 499 -7.87 -8.18 0.81
C LEU A 499 -6.94 -7.53 1.84
N MET A 500 -7.16 -7.79 3.14
CA MET A 500 -6.29 -7.28 4.20
C MET A 500 -4.91 -7.95 4.15
N GLU A 501 -4.87 -9.27 4.00
CA GLU A 501 -3.62 -10.03 3.97
C GLU A 501 -2.75 -9.69 2.76
N ALA A 502 -3.34 -9.41 1.59
CA ALA A 502 -2.62 -8.98 0.40
C ALA A 502 -1.82 -7.67 0.63
N SER A 503 -2.36 -6.75 1.43
CA SER A 503 -1.66 -5.53 1.83
C SER A 503 -0.45 -5.84 2.73
N ASP A 504 -0.61 -6.74 3.69
CA ASP A 504 0.48 -7.13 4.60
C ASP A 504 1.64 -7.80 3.86
N PHE A 505 1.34 -8.66 2.88
CA PHE A 505 2.34 -9.25 2.01
C PHE A 505 3.15 -8.22 1.24
N THR A 506 2.48 -7.20 0.68
CA THR A 506 3.15 -6.12 -0.07
C THR A 506 4.06 -5.31 0.84
N ASN A 507 3.60 -4.99 2.06
CA ASN A 507 4.37 -4.22 3.04
C ASN A 507 5.59 -5.00 3.59
N SER A 508 5.52 -6.33 3.63
CA SER A 508 6.58 -7.17 4.19
C SER A 508 7.82 -7.33 3.32
N ALA A 509 7.72 -7.05 2.01
CA ALA A 509 8.82 -7.23 1.07
C ALA A 509 10.06 -6.41 1.48
N GLY A 510 9.88 -5.17 1.94
CA GLY A 510 10.97 -4.32 2.41
C GLY A 510 11.64 -4.85 3.68
N ALA A 511 10.88 -5.43 4.61
CA ALA A 511 11.43 -6.05 5.82
C ALA A 511 12.24 -7.30 5.47
N ALA A 512 11.72 -8.15 4.58
CA ALA A 512 12.40 -9.33 4.08
C ALA A 512 13.73 -8.97 3.37
N GLN A 513 13.74 -7.95 2.52
CA GLN A 513 14.97 -7.47 1.85
C GLN A 513 16.03 -7.02 2.85
N ARG A 514 15.65 -6.29 3.91
CA ARG A 514 16.57 -5.87 4.98
C ARG A 514 17.10 -7.06 5.79
N VAL A 515 16.30 -8.09 6.04
CA VAL A 515 16.76 -9.31 6.71
C VAL A 515 17.73 -10.09 5.81
N PHE A 516 17.41 -10.24 4.53
CA PHE A 516 18.27 -10.93 3.58
C PHE A 516 19.60 -10.22 3.32
N SER A 517 19.63 -8.88 3.37
CA SER A 517 20.89 -8.14 3.27
C SER A 517 21.82 -8.40 4.46
N LEU A 518 21.26 -8.61 5.67
CA LEU A 518 22.05 -9.03 6.84
C LEU A 518 22.54 -10.48 6.73
N LEU A 519 21.70 -11.40 6.23
CA LEU A 519 22.09 -12.80 6.02
C LEU A 519 23.18 -12.96 4.94
N ASN A 520 23.18 -12.06 3.95
CA ASN A 520 24.14 -12.02 2.86
C ASN A 520 25.37 -11.13 3.14
N ALA A 521 25.50 -10.56 4.34
CA ALA A 521 26.65 -9.72 4.68
C ALA A 521 27.97 -10.49 4.47
N PRO A 522 28.99 -9.84 3.86
CA PRO A 522 30.25 -10.51 3.56
C PRO A 522 30.96 -10.89 4.87
N SER A 523 31.31 -12.18 5.00
CA SER A 523 31.89 -12.74 6.22
C SER A 523 33.39 -12.99 6.12
N VAL A 524 34.14 -12.57 7.14
CA VAL A 524 35.58 -12.81 7.36
C VAL A 524 35.82 -14.08 8.17
N ARG A 525 35.05 -15.14 7.93
CA ARG A 525 35.37 -16.42 8.58
C ARG A 525 36.79 -16.80 8.20
N PRO A 526 37.69 -17.10 9.15
CA PRO A 526 39.03 -17.53 8.82
C PRO A 526 38.90 -18.74 7.90
N TYR A 527 39.53 -18.67 6.73
CA TYR A 527 39.62 -19.81 5.83
C TYR A 527 40.17 -21.00 6.64
N ASN A 528 39.65 -22.20 6.44
CA ASN A 528 40.15 -23.44 7.08
C ASN A 528 41.64 -23.73 6.80
N ASN A 529 42.33 -22.88 6.04
CA ASN A 529 43.76 -22.95 5.71
C ASN A 529 44.61 -21.93 6.49
N GLY A 530 44.06 -21.31 7.55
CA GLY A 530 44.86 -20.48 8.46
C GLY A 530 45.91 -21.34 9.17
N VAL A 531 47.19 -20.95 9.07
CA VAL A 531 48.28 -21.63 9.76
C VAL A 531 48.31 -21.18 11.22
N GLN A 532 48.19 -22.11 12.17
CA GLN A 532 48.52 -21.81 13.56
C GLN A 532 50.02 -21.56 13.68
N LEU A 533 50.39 -20.33 14.03
CA LEU A 533 51.78 -19.95 14.18
C LEU A 533 52.36 -20.62 15.44
N PRO A 534 53.54 -21.25 15.38
CA PRO A 534 54.26 -21.72 16.57
C PRO A 534 54.70 -20.53 17.45
N GLN A 535 55.28 -20.79 18.62
CA GLN A 535 55.86 -19.73 19.46
C GLN A 535 56.87 -18.91 18.62
N MET A 536 56.53 -17.66 18.33
CA MET A 536 57.35 -16.73 17.55
C MET A 536 57.81 -15.57 18.43
N GLU A 537 58.96 -14.99 18.10
CA GLU A 537 59.54 -13.83 18.78
C GLU A 537 58.79 -12.50 18.48
N GLY A 538 57.82 -12.50 17.56
CA GLY A 538 56.93 -11.35 17.31
C GLY A 538 57.47 -10.29 16.35
N ALA A 539 58.48 -10.60 15.52
CA ALA A 539 58.99 -9.65 14.53
C ALA A 539 57.96 -9.34 13.43
N LEU A 540 57.53 -8.07 13.34
CA LEU A 540 56.59 -7.57 12.33
C LEU A 540 57.34 -6.75 11.28
N THR A 541 57.08 -7.00 9.99
CA THR A 541 57.61 -6.19 8.88
C THR A 541 56.46 -5.68 8.01
N LEU A 542 56.31 -4.36 7.94
CA LEU A 542 55.35 -3.71 7.05
C LEU A 542 56.05 -3.41 5.72
N LYS A 543 55.76 -4.20 4.67
CA LYS A 543 56.26 -3.95 3.32
C LYS A 543 55.29 -3.07 2.54
N GLY A 544 55.59 -1.76 2.45
CA GLY A 544 55.07 -0.83 1.44
C GLY A 544 53.59 -0.93 1.08
N GLY A 545 52.69 -0.89 2.07
CA GLY A 545 51.24 -0.90 1.85
C GLY A 545 50.63 0.49 2.07
N TYR A 546 49.77 0.93 1.16
CA TYR A 546 48.92 2.11 1.38
C TYR A 546 47.58 1.66 1.97
N VAL A 547 47.23 2.17 3.15
CA VAL A 547 45.92 1.95 3.78
C VAL A 547 45.10 3.22 3.59
N CYS A 548 44.05 3.15 2.78
CA CYS A 548 43.11 4.26 2.61
C CYS A 548 41.88 3.97 3.47
N LEU A 549 41.79 4.63 4.63
CA LEU A 549 40.56 4.67 5.41
C LEU A 549 39.67 5.76 4.80
N SER A 550 38.59 5.35 4.15
CA SER A 550 37.48 6.24 3.80
C SER A 550 36.81 6.64 5.10
N ILE A 551 37.14 7.81 5.64
CA ILE A 551 36.44 8.43 6.76
C ILE A 551 35.11 8.99 6.27
#